data_AF-A0A1F1KFP5-F1
#
_entry.id   AF-A0A1F1KFP5-F1
#
_cell.length_a   1.000
_cell.length_b   1.000
_cell.length_c   1.000
_cell.angle_alpha   90.00
_cell.angle_beta   90.00
_cell.angle_gamma   90.00
#
_symmetry.space_group_name_H-M   'P 1'
#
loop_
_entity.id
_entity.type
_entity.pdbx_description
1 polymer ?
#
loop_
_entity_poly.entity_id
_entity_poly.type
_entity_poly.pdbx_seq_one_letter_code
_entity_poly.pdbx_strand_id
1 'polypeptide(L)'
;VLDARTELHRVAGRAREVLHAEYGDEVGRALGLGDRFDLARALSDASRTIAFTADQAIRGSCATLSTRGLTGLLRRSPVRRPLDDGVVEHAGEVALARGARVEEEPWLPLRVAAAAARFSLPVAGSTLGVLAERSPAPDGRWPAEALSDLLVLLGSGEAQIPVHEALDRCGLWERLLPEWSGVRDLPARERTHVYTVDRHLVQTAVEASRLTTSVARADLLLLAALLHDLGKSRVGDHSENGAVIIRPIAERMGLSVRDTQTLERLVRHHLLLARTAARRDPSDPETAQFVLDTLDWDTVALDVLAALTEADSIATGPTVWSAGRAGVHTALVAACRAQVGPRPAAVEAPTVRASRRHGPPDVVVDLRAAGTGTTHEVTLVAPGAGRSLAVAAEVLAAHRLEIVDAEIDLRPPGGMRARMTVSTRFGDPVDARVLRQDLRRAIDAGLPGSLRAALARGEAVPIGPPRARSSVLVGHRSDADGVMMEVRAEDRPGLFARIVSAILQTGARIDWVVVRTRGAAVEDVFALSGPGAVLSTAGQVESLLPGHEPATPVVARADTL
;
A
#
# COMPACT_ATOMS: atom_id res chain seq x y z
N VAL A 1 -15.20 -3.93 32.01
CA VAL A 1 -16.34 -4.60 31.32
C VAL A 1 -17.37 -5.13 32.32
N LEU A 2 -17.00 -6.00 33.28
CA LEU A 2 -17.96 -6.54 34.26
C LEU A 2 -18.58 -5.47 35.17
N ASP A 3 -17.82 -4.44 35.55
CA ASP A 3 -18.35 -3.31 36.33
C ASP A 3 -19.43 -2.55 35.55
N ALA A 4 -19.20 -2.31 34.25
CA ALA A 4 -20.21 -1.68 33.38
C ALA A 4 -21.48 -2.52 33.23
N ARG A 5 -21.35 -3.85 33.17
CA ARG A 5 -22.52 -4.75 33.19
C ARG A 5 -23.27 -4.67 34.52
N THR A 6 -22.53 -4.60 35.63
CA THR A 6 -23.12 -4.48 36.98
C THR A 6 -23.89 -3.17 37.12
N GLU A 7 -23.30 -2.06 36.69
CA GLU A 7 -23.98 -0.75 36.72
C GLU A 7 -25.15 -0.70 35.73
N LEU A 8 -25.05 -1.32 34.55
CA LEU A 8 -26.19 -1.45 33.62
C LEU A 8 -27.37 -2.18 34.28
N HIS A 9 -27.11 -3.24 35.06
CA HIS A 9 -28.18 -3.93 35.79
C HIS A 9 -28.82 -3.07 36.88
N ARG A 10 -28.01 -2.26 37.58
CA ARG A 10 -28.49 -1.32 38.60
C ARG A 10 -29.36 -0.23 37.99
N VAL A 11 -28.84 0.43 36.94
CA VAL A 11 -29.53 1.53 36.23
C VAL A 11 -30.80 1.03 35.53
N ALA A 12 -30.75 -0.13 34.87
CA ALA A 12 -31.91 -0.67 34.17
C ALA A 12 -32.94 -1.36 35.11
N GLY A 13 -32.57 -1.60 36.38
CA GLY A 13 -33.39 -2.33 37.36
C GLY A 13 -33.65 -3.81 37.01
N ARG A 14 -32.93 -4.36 36.03
CA ARG A 14 -33.08 -5.74 35.53
C ARG A 14 -31.81 -6.22 34.84
N ALA A 15 -31.69 -7.54 34.68
CA ALA A 15 -30.62 -8.12 33.89
C ALA A 15 -30.70 -7.64 32.42
N ARG A 16 -29.59 -7.10 31.91
CA ARG A 16 -29.43 -6.63 30.53
C ARG A 16 -27.98 -6.82 30.10
N GLU A 17 -27.80 -7.38 28.91
CA GLU A 17 -26.47 -7.64 28.34
C GLU A 17 -26.09 -6.63 27.24
N VAL A 18 -27.04 -5.80 26.81
CA VAL A 18 -26.83 -4.79 25.76
C VAL A 18 -26.89 -3.40 26.38
N LEU A 19 -25.77 -2.68 26.32
CA LEU A 19 -25.66 -1.29 26.73
C LEU A 19 -26.17 -0.38 25.61
N HIS A 20 -27.45 -0.01 25.65
CA HIS A 20 -28.00 1.00 24.76
C HIS A 20 -27.55 2.40 25.15
N ALA A 21 -27.51 3.32 24.18
CA ALA A 21 -27.05 4.70 24.38
C ALA A 21 -27.83 5.46 25.48
N GLU A 22 -29.10 5.11 25.71
CA GLU A 22 -29.94 5.71 26.76
C GLU A 22 -29.41 5.50 28.18
N TYR A 23 -28.67 4.41 28.42
CA TYR A 23 -28.09 4.08 29.73
C TYR A 23 -26.63 4.57 29.87
N GLY A 24 -25.98 4.92 28.76
CA GLY A 24 -24.54 5.16 28.72
C GLY A 24 -24.07 6.29 29.64
N ASP A 25 -24.82 7.40 29.69
CA ASP A 25 -24.43 8.57 30.48
C ASP A 25 -24.55 8.31 32.00
N GLU A 26 -25.52 7.51 32.42
CA GLU A 26 -25.71 7.15 33.84
C GLU A 26 -24.70 6.10 34.29
N VAL A 27 -24.48 5.06 33.47
CA VAL A 27 -23.46 4.04 33.73
C VAL A 27 -22.06 4.65 33.73
N GLY A 28 -21.75 5.53 32.77
CA GLY A 28 -20.45 6.21 32.68
C GLY A 28 -20.17 7.04 33.93
N ARG A 29 -21.17 7.78 34.41
CA ARG A 29 -21.08 8.56 35.66
C ARG A 29 -20.93 7.66 36.89
N ALA A 30 -21.67 6.56 36.97
CA ALA A 30 -21.57 5.61 38.09
C ALA A 30 -20.18 4.97 38.22
N LEU A 31 -19.50 4.76 37.09
CA LEU A 31 -18.12 4.25 37.04
C LEU A 31 -17.04 5.33 37.14
N GLY A 32 -17.41 6.61 37.18
CA GLY A 32 -16.46 7.73 37.17
C GLY A 32 -15.71 7.90 35.84
N LEU A 33 -16.26 7.40 34.74
CA LEU A 33 -15.61 7.42 33.42
C LEU A 33 -15.99 8.62 32.56
N GLY A 34 -17.02 9.39 32.91
CA GLY A 34 -17.47 10.56 32.16
C GLY A 34 -18.80 10.32 31.46
N ASP A 35 -18.91 10.79 30.21
CA ASP A 35 -20.13 10.65 29.42
C ASP A 35 -20.22 9.27 28.73
N ARG A 36 -21.30 9.04 27.97
CA ARG A 36 -21.46 7.77 27.23
C ARG A 36 -20.36 7.49 26.21
N PHE A 37 -19.69 8.51 25.66
CA PHE A 37 -18.62 8.34 24.69
C PHE A 37 -17.32 7.97 25.39
N ASP A 38 -17.02 8.58 26.54
CA ASP A 38 -15.88 8.19 27.37
C ASP A 38 -16.02 6.73 27.85
N LEU A 39 -17.24 6.36 28.29
CA LEU A 39 -17.57 4.97 28.63
C LEU A 39 -17.36 4.03 27.45
N ALA A 40 -17.88 4.37 26.26
CA ALA A 40 -17.76 3.54 25.07
C ALA A 40 -16.29 3.38 24.64
N ARG A 41 -15.48 4.44 24.75
CA ARG A 41 -14.04 4.40 24.50
C ARG A 41 -13.33 3.42 25.44
N ALA A 42 -13.58 3.53 26.75
CA ALA A 42 -12.99 2.63 27.74
C ALA A 42 -13.43 1.17 27.56
N LEU A 43 -14.70 0.93 27.18
CA LEU A 43 -15.21 -0.41 26.89
C LEU A 43 -14.60 -0.99 25.62
N SER A 44 -14.43 -0.20 24.56
CA SER A 44 -13.76 -0.62 23.33
C SER A 44 -12.32 -1.02 23.60
N ASP A 45 -11.56 -0.18 24.30
CA ASP A 45 -10.17 -0.43 24.66
C ASP A 45 -10.00 -1.72 25.46
N ALA A 46 -10.79 -1.88 26.54
CA ALA A 46 -10.73 -3.08 27.37
C ALA A 46 -11.12 -4.34 26.59
N SER A 47 -12.18 -4.28 25.78
CA SER A 47 -12.69 -5.44 25.05
C SER A 47 -11.74 -5.89 23.95
N ARG A 48 -11.19 -4.96 23.17
CA ARG A 48 -10.18 -5.26 22.14
C ARG A 48 -8.88 -5.78 22.74
N THR A 49 -8.46 -5.25 23.88
CA THR A 49 -7.29 -5.76 24.62
C THR A 49 -7.49 -7.19 25.11
N ILE A 50 -8.67 -7.51 25.66
CA ILE A 50 -9.01 -8.88 26.08
C ILE A 50 -9.01 -9.82 24.87
N ALA A 51 -9.70 -9.43 23.78
CA ALA A 51 -9.79 -10.24 22.56
C ALA A 51 -8.40 -10.53 21.98
N PHE A 52 -7.58 -9.49 21.80
CA PHE A 52 -6.21 -9.62 21.30
C PHE A 52 -5.35 -10.55 22.18
N THR A 53 -5.41 -10.37 23.50
CA THR A 53 -4.60 -11.17 24.43
C THR A 53 -5.03 -12.64 24.44
N ALA A 54 -6.34 -12.91 24.42
CA ALA A 54 -6.88 -14.27 24.32
C ALA A 54 -6.45 -14.96 23.02
N ASP A 55 -6.56 -14.26 21.90
CA ASP A 55 -6.14 -14.72 20.58
C ASP A 55 -4.65 -15.09 20.53
N GLN A 56 -3.78 -14.22 21.07
CA GLN A 56 -2.34 -14.49 21.18
C GLN A 56 -2.06 -15.73 22.03
N ALA A 57 -2.72 -15.85 23.17
CA ALA A 57 -2.55 -16.99 24.09
C ALA A 57 -2.98 -18.31 23.46
N ILE A 58 -4.12 -18.32 22.74
CA ILE A 58 -4.63 -19.50 22.04
C ILE A 58 -3.66 -19.92 20.92
N ARG A 59 -3.22 -18.98 20.07
CA ARG A 59 -2.27 -19.27 18.98
C ARG A 59 -0.95 -19.83 19.50
N GLY A 60 -0.34 -19.16 20.50
CA GLY A 60 0.90 -19.63 21.11
C GLY A 60 0.78 -21.01 21.76
N SER A 61 -0.37 -21.31 22.37
CA SER A 61 -0.68 -22.63 22.95
C SER A 61 -0.81 -23.71 21.87
N CYS A 62 -1.56 -23.44 20.80
CA CYS A 62 -1.71 -24.36 19.66
C CYS A 62 -0.37 -24.68 18.99
N ALA A 63 0.48 -23.67 18.77
CA ALA A 63 1.82 -23.85 18.22
C ALA A 63 2.65 -24.80 19.10
N THR A 64 2.64 -24.58 20.42
CA THR A 64 3.38 -25.41 21.38
C THR A 64 2.83 -26.85 21.46
N LEU A 65 1.51 -27.03 21.53
CA LEU A 65 0.88 -28.34 21.63
C LEU A 65 1.07 -29.20 20.38
N SER A 66 1.09 -28.57 19.20
CA SER A 66 1.32 -29.27 17.93
C SER A 66 2.70 -29.96 17.83
N THR A 67 3.65 -29.58 18.69
CA THR A 67 5.02 -30.13 18.72
C THR A 67 5.22 -31.31 19.66
N ARG A 68 4.26 -31.61 20.55
CA ARG A 68 4.43 -32.60 21.65
C ARG A 68 3.72 -33.96 21.45
N GLY A 69 3.11 -34.22 20.29
CA GLY A 69 2.45 -35.49 19.98
C GLY A 69 3.32 -36.51 19.21
N LEU A 70 2.87 -37.77 19.13
CA LEU A 70 3.46 -38.83 18.28
C LEU A 70 3.56 -38.42 16.79
N THR A 71 2.71 -37.49 16.34
CA THR A 71 2.74 -36.85 15.02
C THR A 71 3.81 -35.76 14.87
N GLY A 72 4.31 -35.21 15.99
CA GLY A 72 5.41 -34.23 16.02
C GLY A 72 6.77 -34.84 15.68
N LEU A 73 6.98 -36.12 16.00
CA LEU A 73 8.17 -36.89 15.60
C LEU A 73 8.26 -37.11 14.07
N LEU A 74 7.12 -37.06 13.37
CA LEU A 74 7.02 -37.22 11.91
C LEU A 74 6.99 -35.88 11.16
N ARG A 75 6.81 -34.75 11.87
CA ARG A 75 6.77 -33.42 11.27
C ARG A 75 8.19 -32.86 11.20
N ARG A 76 8.68 -32.59 9.98
CA ARG A 76 9.92 -31.82 9.76
C ARG A 76 9.83 -30.51 10.56
N SER A 77 10.90 -30.15 11.26
CA SER A 77 11.00 -28.88 11.99
C SER A 77 10.53 -27.73 11.09
N PRO A 78 9.73 -26.77 11.59
CA PRO A 78 9.22 -25.69 10.77
C PRO A 78 10.39 -24.97 10.11
N VAL A 79 10.49 -25.06 8.78
CA VAL A 79 11.56 -24.41 8.02
C VAL A 79 11.39 -22.91 8.21
N ARG A 80 12.45 -22.23 8.67
CA ARG A 80 12.46 -20.76 8.72
C ARG A 80 12.61 -20.25 7.30
N ARG A 81 11.56 -19.62 6.77
CA ARG A 81 11.57 -19.03 5.44
C ARG A 81 11.83 -17.53 5.58
N PRO A 82 12.85 -16.95 4.92
CA PRO A 82 13.06 -15.51 4.94
C PRO A 82 11.87 -14.81 4.27
N LEU A 83 11.32 -13.81 4.95
CA LEU A 83 10.25 -12.97 4.42
C LEU A 83 10.79 -11.59 4.06
N ASP A 84 11.65 -11.03 4.91
CA ASP A 84 12.31 -9.73 4.74
C ASP A 84 13.62 -9.70 5.55
N ASP A 85 14.39 -8.61 5.46
CA ASP A 85 15.62 -8.49 6.22
C ASP A 85 15.33 -8.47 7.73
N GLY A 86 15.97 -9.36 8.47
CA GLY A 86 15.66 -9.58 9.90
C GLY A 86 14.31 -10.27 10.18
N VAL A 87 13.53 -10.64 9.17
CA VAL A 87 12.15 -11.18 9.32
C VAL A 87 11.99 -12.55 8.65
N VAL A 88 11.45 -13.52 9.38
CA VAL A 88 11.21 -14.89 8.88
C VAL A 88 9.81 -15.37 9.20
N GLU A 89 9.31 -16.28 8.39
CA GLU A 89 8.20 -17.13 8.78
C GLU A 89 8.73 -18.28 9.64
N HIS A 90 8.07 -18.53 10.77
CA HIS A 90 8.34 -19.67 11.61
C HIS A 90 7.02 -20.20 12.19
N ALA A 91 6.73 -21.48 11.94
CA ALA A 91 5.53 -22.15 12.44
C ALA A 91 4.20 -21.46 12.05
N GLY A 92 4.15 -20.82 10.87
CA GLY A 92 2.97 -20.12 10.37
C GLY A 92 2.76 -18.73 10.98
N GLU A 93 3.77 -18.18 11.66
CA GLU A 93 3.77 -16.82 12.19
C GLU A 93 5.00 -16.05 11.71
N VAL A 94 4.90 -14.71 11.71
CA VAL A 94 6.05 -13.83 11.49
C VAL A 94 6.88 -13.75 12.77
N ALA A 95 8.17 -14.07 12.62
CA ALA A 95 9.15 -14.10 13.69
C ALA A 95 10.43 -13.34 13.30
N LEU A 96 11.19 -12.93 14.31
CA LEU A 96 12.50 -12.34 14.09
C LEU A 96 13.51 -13.40 13.62
N ALA A 97 14.33 -13.02 12.65
CA ALA A 97 15.51 -13.78 12.25
C ALA A 97 16.51 -13.85 13.41
N ARG A 98 17.37 -14.88 13.41
CA ARG A 98 18.39 -15.05 14.48
C ARG A 98 19.40 -13.90 14.55
N GLY A 99 19.63 -13.20 13.43
CA GLY A 99 20.56 -12.07 13.33
C GLY A 99 19.89 -10.69 13.30
N ALA A 100 18.59 -10.59 13.62
CA ALA A 100 17.88 -9.31 13.62
C ALA A 100 18.44 -8.38 14.70
N ARG A 101 18.74 -7.13 14.35
CA ARG A 101 19.36 -6.13 15.25
C ARG A 101 18.30 -5.21 15.83
N VAL A 102 17.45 -5.76 16.69
CA VAL A 102 16.24 -5.08 17.21
C VAL A 102 16.57 -3.74 17.85
N GLU A 103 17.65 -3.65 18.62
CA GLU A 103 18.07 -2.43 19.31
C GLU A 103 18.63 -1.33 18.40
N GLU A 104 19.04 -1.68 17.18
CA GLU A 104 19.63 -0.74 16.20
C GLU A 104 18.61 -0.30 15.14
N GLU A 105 17.44 -0.95 15.07
CA GLU A 105 16.49 -0.80 13.97
C GLU A 105 15.11 -0.24 14.43
N PRO A 106 14.93 1.09 14.51
CA PRO A 106 13.66 1.70 14.95
C PRO A 106 12.46 1.39 14.05
N TRP A 107 12.73 1.04 12.79
CA TRP A 107 11.71 0.79 11.77
C TRP A 107 11.38 -0.71 11.59
N LEU A 108 12.07 -1.61 12.31
CA LEU A 108 11.83 -3.05 12.26
C LEU A 108 10.37 -3.44 12.59
N PRO A 109 9.65 -2.78 13.54
CA PRO A 109 8.24 -3.06 13.77
C PRO A 109 7.37 -2.89 12.52
N LEU A 110 7.65 -1.87 11.70
CA LEU A 110 6.89 -1.59 10.49
C LEU A 110 7.24 -2.59 9.38
N ARG A 111 8.51 -2.99 9.25
CA ARG A 111 8.94 -4.08 8.34
C ARG A 111 8.29 -5.42 8.70
N VAL A 112 8.24 -5.75 9.99
CA VAL A 112 7.53 -6.94 10.49
C VAL A 112 6.04 -6.87 10.16
N ALA A 113 5.41 -5.70 10.31
CA ALA A 113 4.00 -5.50 9.96
C ALA A 113 3.74 -5.64 8.45
N ALA A 114 4.59 -5.04 7.61
CA ALA A 114 4.52 -5.16 6.15
C ALA A 114 4.63 -6.62 5.71
N ALA A 115 5.61 -7.36 6.24
CA ALA A 115 5.77 -8.79 5.96
C ALA A 115 4.54 -9.61 6.44
N ALA A 116 4.05 -9.37 7.65
CA ALA A 116 2.87 -10.05 8.20
C ALA A 116 1.62 -9.85 7.34
N ALA A 117 1.34 -8.61 6.95
CA ALA A 117 0.16 -8.29 6.16
C ALA A 117 0.28 -8.85 4.72
N ARG A 118 1.44 -8.67 4.08
CA ARG A 118 1.70 -9.14 2.71
C ARG A 118 1.57 -10.65 2.58
N PHE A 119 2.08 -11.39 3.56
CA PHE A 119 2.00 -12.85 3.57
C PHE A 119 0.74 -13.38 4.28
N SER A 120 -0.12 -12.50 4.80
CA SER A 120 -1.32 -12.85 5.56
C SER A 120 -1.02 -13.81 6.72
N LEU A 121 0.07 -13.53 7.45
CA LEU A 121 0.52 -14.29 8.60
C LEU A 121 0.38 -13.46 9.88
N PRO A 122 -0.07 -14.05 11.00
CA PRO A 122 -0.05 -13.35 12.29
C PRO A 122 1.39 -13.11 12.74
N VAL A 123 1.62 -12.03 13.50
CA VAL A 123 2.91 -11.79 14.15
C VAL A 123 2.97 -12.62 15.44
N ALA A 124 4.07 -13.34 15.65
CA ALA A 124 4.24 -14.12 16.87
C ALA A 124 4.26 -13.22 18.11
N GLY A 125 3.58 -13.63 19.19
CA GLY A 125 3.52 -12.84 20.43
C GLY A 125 4.89 -12.55 21.04
N SER A 126 5.84 -13.48 20.93
CA SER A 126 7.23 -13.26 21.37
C SER A 126 7.94 -12.18 20.56
N THR A 127 7.64 -12.07 19.27
CA THR A 127 8.19 -11.03 18.39
C THR A 127 7.65 -9.66 18.80
N LEU A 128 6.34 -9.56 19.01
CA LEU A 128 5.70 -8.31 19.46
C LEU A 128 6.26 -7.86 20.82
N GLY A 129 6.41 -8.78 21.77
CA GLY A 129 7.01 -8.49 23.07
C GLY A 129 8.45 -7.97 22.95
N VAL A 130 9.30 -8.67 22.18
CA VAL A 130 10.69 -8.25 21.95
C VAL A 130 10.76 -6.89 21.27
N LEU A 131 9.94 -6.63 20.25
CA LEU A 131 9.90 -5.32 19.58
C LEU A 131 9.42 -4.21 20.53
N ALA A 132 8.36 -4.45 21.28
CA ALA A 132 7.82 -3.46 22.22
C ALA A 132 8.84 -3.11 23.32
N GLU A 133 9.61 -4.09 23.80
CA GLU A 133 10.60 -3.90 24.87
C GLU A 133 11.92 -3.30 24.36
N ARG A 134 12.43 -3.77 23.22
CA ARG A 134 13.83 -3.54 22.80
C ARG A 134 13.99 -2.64 21.58
N SER A 135 12.95 -2.48 20.75
CA SER A 135 13.05 -1.60 19.57
C SER A 135 13.10 -0.14 20.01
N PRO A 136 14.04 0.68 19.50
CA PRO A 136 14.06 2.10 19.79
C PRO A 136 12.82 2.79 19.20
N ALA A 137 12.41 3.90 19.82
CA ALA A 137 11.39 4.76 19.24
C ALA A 137 11.98 5.43 17.98
N PRO A 138 11.26 5.46 16.86
CA PRO A 138 11.72 6.17 15.68
C PRO A 138 11.87 7.66 15.95
N ASP A 139 12.97 8.25 15.48
CA ASP A 139 13.25 9.68 15.57
C ASP A 139 13.49 10.29 14.18
N GLY A 140 13.26 11.59 14.08
CA GLY A 140 13.52 12.35 12.85
C GLY A 140 12.63 11.95 11.66
N ARG A 141 13.21 12.10 10.45
CA ARG A 141 12.55 11.83 9.18
C ARG A 141 12.60 10.35 8.86
N TRP A 142 11.49 9.81 8.38
CA TRP A 142 11.38 8.41 7.99
C TRP A 142 12.31 8.12 6.80
N PRO A 143 13.01 6.97 6.82
CA PRO A 143 13.65 6.47 5.62
C PRO A 143 12.59 6.05 4.59
N ALA A 144 12.97 6.05 3.31
CA ALA A 144 12.05 5.71 2.22
C ALA A 144 11.48 4.29 2.37
N GLU A 145 12.29 3.37 2.89
CA GLU A 145 11.95 1.98 3.18
C GLU A 145 10.83 1.88 4.21
N ALA A 146 10.86 2.70 5.27
CA ALA A 146 9.80 2.70 6.29
C ALA A 146 8.47 3.18 5.70
N LEU A 147 8.49 4.24 4.87
CA LEU A 147 7.28 4.66 4.18
C LEU A 147 6.77 3.56 3.23
N SER A 148 7.67 2.90 2.50
CA SER A 148 7.32 1.77 1.63
C SER A 148 6.66 0.63 2.42
N ASP A 149 7.22 0.26 3.58
CA ASP A 149 6.67 -0.77 4.47
C ASP A 149 5.26 -0.39 4.96
N LEU A 150 5.03 0.89 5.32
CA LEU A 150 3.69 1.37 5.64
C LEU A 150 2.73 1.21 4.46
N LEU A 151 3.15 1.56 3.24
CA LEU A 151 2.30 1.42 2.05
C LEU A 151 2.01 -0.05 1.71
N VAL A 152 2.97 -0.96 1.94
CA VAL A 152 2.74 -2.40 1.83
C VAL A 152 1.70 -2.88 2.84
N LEU A 153 1.82 -2.45 4.11
CA LEU A 153 0.84 -2.77 5.15
C LEU A 153 -0.56 -2.26 4.75
N LEU A 154 -0.69 -0.98 4.41
CA LEU A 154 -1.97 -0.37 4.05
C LEU A 154 -2.57 -0.95 2.76
N GLY A 155 -1.72 -1.35 1.81
CA GLY A 155 -2.12 -1.98 0.55
C GLY A 155 -2.52 -3.46 0.68
N SER A 156 -2.34 -4.08 1.85
CA SER A 156 -2.56 -5.53 2.04
C SER A 156 -4.04 -5.92 2.26
N GLY A 157 -4.98 -4.98 2.12
CA GLY A 157 -6.41 -5.21 2.33
C GLY A 157 -6.69 -5.69 3.75
N GLU A 158 -7.65 -6.62 3.93
CA GLU A 158 -8.10 -7.09 5.25
C GLU A 158 -6.98 -7.71 6.11
N ALA A 159 -5.91 -8.22 5.49
CA ALA A 159 -4.78 -8.79 6.21
C ALA A 159 -4.06 -7.77 7.12
N GLN A 160 -4.22 -6.47 6.85
CA GLN A 160 -3.65 -5.41 7.69
C GLN A 160 -4.37 -5.26 9.03
N ILE A 161 -5.66 -5.63 9.13
CA ILE A 161 -6.48 -5.40 10.33
C ILE A 161 -5.88 -6.06 11.57
N PRO A 162 -5.63 -7.40 11.60
CA PRO A 162 -5.05 -8.04 12.78
C PRO A 162 -3.60 -7.60 13.05
N VAL A 163 -2.87 -7.16 12.03
CA VAL A 163 -1.49 -6.67 12.17
C VAL A 163 -1.48 -5.29 12.82
N HIS A 164 -2.32 -4.38 12.36
CA HIS A 164 -2.51 -3.06 12.96
C HIS A 164 -2.96 -3.20 14.42
N GLU A 165 -3.97 -4.04 14.68
CA GLU A 165 -4.46 -4.31 16.04
C GLU A 165 -3.31 -4.80 16.94
N ALA A 166 -2.46 -5.71 16.45
CA ALA A 166 -1.33 -6.22 17.21
C ALA A 166 -0.30 -5.13 17.55
N LEU A 167 0.03 -4.27 16.58
CA LEU A 167 0.95 -3.15 16.79
C LEU A 167 0.36 -2.12 17.76
N ASP A 168 -0.91 -1.77 17.63
CA ASP A 168 -1.62 -0.82 18.49
C ASP A 168 -1.71 -1.34 19.93
N ARG A 169 -2.11 -2.60 20.13
CA ARG A 169 -2.24 -3.22 21.45
C ARG A 169 -0.91 -3.44 22.16
N CYS A 170 0.19 -3.51 21.41
CA CYS A 170 1.55 -3.54 21.99
C CYS A 170 2.20 -2.16 22.11
N GLY A 171 1.49 -1.07 21.77
CA GLY A 171 2.01 0.30 21.83
C GLY A 171 3.10 0.61 20.78
N LEU A 172 3.26 -0.25 19.77
CA LEU A 172 4.20 -0.06 18.66
C LEU A 172 3.66 0.95 17.63
N TRP A 173 2.35 0.96 17.40
CA TRP A 173 1.72 1.85 16.43
C TRP A 173 1.84 3.34 16.82
N GLU A 174 1.57 3.65 18.08
CA GLU A 174 1.64 5.03 18.60
C GLU A 174 3.07 5.61 18.56
N ARG A 175 4.11 4.76 18.63
CA ARG A 175 5.51 5.20 18.44
C ARG A 175 5.78 5.70 17.02
N LEU A 176 5.10 5.11 16.02
CA LEU A 176 5.22 5.51 14.62
C LEU A 176 4.36 6.74 14.32
N LEU A 177 3.13 6.76 14.84
CA LEU A 177 2.15 7.81 14.61
C LEU A 177 1.57 8.32 15.95
N PRO A 178 2.26 9.24 16.65
CA PRO A 178 1.85 9.72 17.97
C PRO A 178 0.45 10.35 18.01
N GLU A 179 0.02 10.95 16.90
CA GLU A 179 -1.29 11.56 16.73
C GLU A 179 -2.45 10.53 16.82
N TRP A 180 -2.15 9.24 16.67
CA TRP A 180 -3.11 8.14 16.77
C TRP A 180 -3.79 8.05 18.13
N SER A 181 -3.09 8.42 19.20
CA SER A 181 -3.62 8.46 20.57
C SER A 181 -4.92 9.26 20.70
N GLY A 182 -5.09 10.30 19.88
CA GLY A 182 -6.31 11.12 19.85
C GLY A 182 -7.53 10.36 19.35
N VAL A 183 -7.36 9.40 18.44
CA VAL A 183 -8.45 8.68 17.77
C VAL A 183 -8.58 7.21 18.21
N ARG A 184 -7.58 6.66 18.92
CA ARG A 184 -7.61 5.29 19.44
C ARG A 184 -8.86 5.01 20.27
N ASP A 185 -9.64 4.03 19.85
CA ASP A 185 -10.92 3.65 20.45
C ASP A 185 -11.95 4.79 20.55
N LEU A 186 -11.74 5.91 19.84
CA LEU A 186 -12.65 7.06 19.88
C LEU A 186 -13.97 6.68 19.20
N PRO A 187 -15.12 6.72 19.89
CA PRO A 187 -16.39 6.39 19.24
C PRO A 187 -16.76 7.47 18.23
N ALA A 188 -17.27 7.06 17.08
CA ALA A 188 -17.83 7.98 16.12
C ALA A 188 -19.10 8.65 16.68
N ARG A 189 -19.23 9.97 16.48
CA ARG A 189 -20.42 10.72 16.93
C ARG A 189 -21.62 10.54 16.01
N GLU A 190 -21.38 10.17 14.76
CA GLU A 190 -22.40 9.95 13.75
C GLU A 190 -22.91 8.51 13.78
N ARG A 191 -24.24 8.33 13.76
CA ARG A 191 -24.88 7.00 13.91
C ARG A 191 -24.61 6.03 12.76
N THR A 192 -24.14 6.52 11.62
CA THR A 192 -23.86 5.71 10.43
C THR A 192 -22.58 4.89 10.54
N HIS A 193 -21.65 5.30 11.42
CA HIS A 193 -20.38 4.63 11.59
C HIS A 193 -20.57 3.33 12.39
N VAL A 194 -20.05 2.22 11.86
CA VAL A 194 -20.07 0.91 12.52
C VAL A 194 -18.85 0.72 13.44
N TYR A 195 -17.80 1.51 13.24
CA TYR A 195 -16.52 1.38 13.94
C TYR A 195 -16.17 2.61 14.77
N THR A 196 -15.29 2.43 15.76
CA THR A 196 -14.52 3.54 16.34
C THR A 196 -13.67 4.22 15.26
N VAL A 197 -13.29 5.48 15.46
CA VAL A 197 -12.59 6.30 14.46
C VAL A 197 -11.31 5.62 14.00
N ASP A 198 -10.47 5.14 14.92
CA ASP A 198 -9.25 4.39 14.61
C ASP A 198 -9.51 3.14 13.75
N ARG A 199 -10.48 2.30 14.13
CA ARG A 199 -10.83 1.10 13.36
C ARG A 199 -11.43 1.44 12.00
N HIS A 200 -12.18 2.54 11.91
CA HIS A 200 -12.72 3.09 10.67
C HIS A 200 -11.59 3.54 9.74
N LEU A 201 -10.58 4.27 10.21
CA LEU A 201 -9.41 4.67 9.40
C LEU A 201 -8.71 3.45 8.78
N VAL A 202 -8.52 2.38 9.56
CA VAL A 202 -7.97 1.11 9.05
C VAL A 202 -8.92 0.48 8.03
N GLN A 203 -10.23 0.49 8.26
CA GLN A 203 -11.20 -0.03 7.29
C GLN A 203 -11.20 0.79 5.99
N THR A 204 -11.10 2.11 6.06
CA THR A 204 -11.00 2.99 4.89
C THR A 204 -9.73 2.68 4.10
N ALA A 205 -8.61 2.40 4.76
CA ALA A 205 -7.39 1.93 4.08
C ALA A 205 -7.57 0.55 3.42
N VAL A 206 -8.32 -0.37 4.03
CA VAL A 206 -8.70 -1.65 3.41
C VAL A 206 -9.49 -1.43 2.12
N GLU A 207 -10.51 -0.57 2.13
CA GLU A 207 -11.30 -0.28 0.94
C GLU A 207 -10.50 0.47 -0.12
N ALA A 208 -9.66 1.43 0.30
CA ALA A 208 -8.74 2.15 -0.57
C ALA A 208 -7.72 1.23 -1.26
N SER A 209 -7.28 0.15 -0.60
CA SER A 209 -6.36 -0.83 -1.18
C SER A 209 -6.90 -1.47 -2.46
N ARG A 210 -8.23 -1.59 -2.59
CA ARG A 210 -8.93 -2.14 -3.77
C ARG A 210 -8.93 -1.16 -4.96
N LEU A 211 -8.65 0.11 -4.70
CA LEU A 211 -8.70 1.21 -5.65
C LEU A 211 -7.31 1.75 -6.01
N THR A 212 -6.23 1.15 -5.52
CA THR A 212 -4.85 1.62 -5.75
C THR A 212 -4.48 1.72 -7.23
N THR A 213 -5.02 0.85 -8.07
CA THR A 213 -4.81 0.84 -9.53
C THR A 213 -5.76 1.77 -10.30
N SER A 214 -6.75 2.38 -9.65
CA SER A 214 -7.66 3.34 -10.30
C SER A 214 -7.09 4.77 -10.30
N VAL A 215 -6.04 5.02 -9.51
CA VAL A 215 -5.39 6.33 -9.35
C VAL A 215 -3.90 6.26 -9.67
N ALA A 216 -3.31 7.37 -10.12
CA ALA A 216 -1.85 7.46 -10.34
C ALA A 216 -1.08 7.46 -9.00
N ARG A 217 -1.64 8.11 -7.98
CA ARG A 217 -1.01 8.27 -6.66
C ARG A 217 -1.64 7.36 -5.61
N ALA A 218 -1.47 6.06 -5.81
CA ALA A 218 -1.89 5.01 -4.87
C ALA A 218 -1.33 5.22 -3.46
N ASP A 219 -0.10 5.73 -3.36
CA ASP A 219 0.55 6.11 -2.11
C ASP A 219 -0.24 7.18 -1.35
N LEU A 220 -0.62 8.27 -2.03
CA LEU A 220 -1.39 9.35 -1.42
C LEU A 220 -2.81 8.89 -1.09
N LEU A 221 -3.40 7.99 -1.87
CA LEU A 221 -4.70 7.39 -1.56
C LEU A 221 -4.66 6.61 -0.24
N LEU A 222 -3.68 5.71 -0.07
CA LEU A 222 -3.54 4.90 1.14
C LEU A 222 -3.23 5.76 2.37
N LEU A 223 -2.34 6.75 2.23
CA LEU A 223 -2.03 7.70 3.31
C LEU A 223 -3.25 8.56 3.66
N ALA A 224 -3.96 9.11 2.67
CA ALA A 224 -5.16 9.89 2.93
C ALA A 224 -6.23 9.04 3.62
N ALA A 225 -6.44 7.79 3.19
CA ALA A 225 -7.38 6.86 3.81
C ALA A 225 -7.09 6.66 5.31
N LEU A 226 -5.83 6.44 5.67
CA LEU A 226 -5.42 6.28 7.07
C LEU A 226 -5.53 7.59 7.89
N LEU A 227 -5.36 8.75 7.26
CA LEU A 227 -5.11 10.01 7.97
C LEU A 227 -6.28 11.02 7.92
N HIS A 228 -7.27 10.83 7.05
CA HIS A 228 -8.30 11.83 6.74
C HIS A 228 -9.07 12.35 7.96
N ASP A 229 -9.27 11.49 8.95
CA ASP A 229 -10.12 11.74 10.12
C ASP A 229 -9.36 11.91 11.44
N LEU A 230 -8.02 12.01 11.39
CA LEU A 230 -7.22 12.24 12.61
C LEU A 230 -7.60 13.54 13.35
N GLY A 231 -8.19 14.51 12.65
CA GLY A 231 -8.69 15.76 13.22
C GLY A 231 -9.91 15.62 14.13
N LYS A 232 -10.61 14.46 14.14
CA LYS A 232 -11.83 14.23 14.95
C LYS A 232 -11.62 14.29 16.47
N SER A 233 -10.37 14.15 16.91
CA SER A 233 -9.97 14.28 18.31
C SER A 233 -10.01 15.71 18.85
N ARG A 234 -10.05 16.72 17.96
CA ARG A 234 -10.01 18.15 18.30
C ARG A 234 -11.39 18.81 18.16
N VAL A 235 -11.60 19.89 18.91
CA VAL A 235 -12.83 20.70 18.81
C VAL A 235 -12.81 21.52 17.52
N GLY A 236 -13.96 21.65 16.84
CA GLY A 236 -14.11 22.40 15.59
C GLY A 236 -14.36 21.49 14.38
N ASP A 237 -14.17 22.02 13.17
CA ASP A 237 -14.25 21.22 11.94
C ASP A 237 -13.04 20.27 11.86
N HIS A 238 -13.32 18.96 11.81
CA HIS A 238 -12.27 17.94 11.85
C HIS A 238 -11.42 17.93 10.59
N SER A 239 -11.94 18.39 9.45
CA SER A 239 -11.20 18.47 8.18
C SER A 239 -10.17 19.61 8.24
N GLU A 240 -10.54 20.75 8.84
CA GLU A 240 -9.61 21.86 9.06
C GLU A 240 -8.54 21.50 10.09
N ASN A 241 -8.95 20.88 11.20
CA ASN A 241 -8.02 20.37 12.20
C ASN A 241 -7.07 19.31 11.60
N GLY A 242 -7.60 18.42 10.76
CA GLY A 242 -6.86 17.41 10.01
C GLY A 242 -5.79 18.02 9.10
N ALA A 243 -6.14 19.07 8.36
CA ALA A 243 -5.22 19.78 7.48
C ALA A 243 -4.03 20.43 8.23
N VAL A 244 -4.24 20.87 9.47
CA VAL A 244 -3.14 21.43 10.29
C VAL A 244 -2.17 20.34 10.75
N ILE A 245 -2.67 19.15 11.13
CA ILE A 245 -1.83 18.07 11.65
C ILE A 245 -1.14 17.25 10.56
N ILE A 246 -1.68 17.22 9.34
CA ILE A 246 -1.16 16.36 8.28
C ILE A 246 0.19 16.83 7.75
N ARG A 247 0.46 18.14 7.71
CA ARG A 247 1.71 18.70 7.22
C ARG A 247 2.94 18.19 8.00
N PRO A 248 3.02 18.31 9.33
CA PRO A 248 4.16 17.76 10.07
C PRO A 248 4.26 16.23 9.97
N ILE A 249 3.14 15.52 9.85
CA ILE A 249 3.14 14.05 9.63
C ILE A 249 3.77 13.73 8.27
N ALA A 250 3.34 14.39 7.20
CA ALA A 250 3.84 14.20 5.83
C ALA A 250 5.34 14.53 5.70
N GLU A 251 5.78 15.63 6.32
CA GLU A 251 7.19 16.02 6.37
C GLU A 251 8.02 14.99 7.15
N ARG A 252 7.50 14.48 8.28
CA ARG A 252 8.14 13.41 9.07
C ARG A 252 8.23 12.11 8.28
N MET A 253 7.18 11.74 7.54
CA MET A 253 7.18 10.59 6.61
C MET A 253 8.09 10.79 5.39
N GLY A 254 8.64 12.00 5.21
CA GLY A 254 9.58 12.30 4.16
C GLY A 254 8.97 12.56 2.79
N LEU A 255 7.68 12.90 2.73
CA LEU A 255 7.02 13.30 1.49
C LEU A 255 7.63 14.59 0.90
N SER A 256 7.53 14.74 -0.42
CA SER A 256 7.92 15.97 -1.09
C SER A 256 6.99 17.13 -0.69
N VAL A 257 7.42 18.38 -0.90
CA VAL A 257 6.57 19.56 -0.63
C VAL A 257 5.27 19.49 -1.44
N ARG A 258 5.35 19.08 -2.70
CA ARG A 258 4.20 18.90 -3.57
C ARG A 258 3.23 17.85 -3.04
N ASP A 259 3.77 16.70 -2.64
CA ASP A 259 2.95 15.59 -2.12
C ASP A 259 2.34 15.91 -0.76
N THR A 260 3.06 16.66 0.06
CA THR A 260 2.55 17.20 1.33
C THR A 260 1.36 18.13 1.08
N GLN A 261 1.46 19.05 0.11
CA GLN A 261 0.36 19.94 -0.27
C GLN A 261 -0.85 19.17 -0.82
N THR A 262 -0.61 18.17 -1.68
CA THR A 262 -1.69 17.33 -2.21
C THR A 262 -2.35 16.52 -1.08
N LEU A 263 -1.59 15.90 -0.18
CA LEU A 263 -2.13 15.15 0.96
C LEU A 263 -2.92 16.05 1.91
N GLU A 264 -2.40 17.26 2.20
CA GLU A 264 -3.11 18.25 3.00
C GLU A 264 -4.44 18.66 2.37
N ARG A 265 -4.47 18.90 1.05
CA ARG A 265 -5.69 19.20 0.31
C ARG A 265 -6.69 18.04 0.37
N LEU A 266 -6.22 16.80 0.20
CA LEU A 266 -7.05 15.60 0.30
C LEU A 266 -7.72 15.48 1.67
N VAL A 267 -6.96 15.65 2.75
CA VAL A 267 -7.51 15.62 4.13
C VAL A 267 -8.45 16.79 4.38
N ARG A 268 -8.09 18.00 3.97
CA ARG A 268 -8.93 19.20 4.12
C ARG A 268 -10.29 19.06 3.44
N HIS A 269 -10.31 18.40 2.28
CA HIS A 269 -11.47 18.34 1.40
C HIS A 269 -12.04 16.92 1.25
N HIS A 270 -11.75 15.98 2.16
CA HIS A 270 -12.20 14.59 2.05
C HIS A 270 -13.74 14.44 1.94
N LEU A 271 -14.51 15.40 2.47
CA LEU A 271 -15.97 15.42 2.36
C LEU A 271 -16.52 16.18 1.15
N LEU A 272 -15.67 16.81 0.33
CA LEU A 272 -16.08 17.69 -0.77
C LEU A 272 -16.98 16.96 -1.77
N LEU A 273 -16.52 15.84 -2.32
CA LEU A 273 -17.28 15.10 -3.33
C LEU A 273 -18.55 14.49 -2.73
N ALA A 274 -18.48 13.89 -1.53
CA ALA A 274 -19.64 13.33 -0.85
C ALA A 274 -20.73 14.39 -0.59
N ARG A 275 -20.35 15.56 -0.05
CA ARG A 275 -21.28 16.67 0.24
C ARG A 275 -21.83 17.29 -1.03
N THR A 276 -21.01 17.40 -2.08
CA THR A 276 -21.41 17.98 -3.37
C THR A 276 -22.41 17.08 -4.08
N ALA A 277 -22.10 15.79 -4.21
CA ALA A 277 -22.99 14.79 -4.80
C ALA A 277 -24.35 14.69 -4.06
N ALA A 278 -24.38 14.95 -2.75
CA ALA A 278 -25.60 14.92 -1.97
C ALA A 278 -26.46 16.21 -2.08
N ARG A 279 -25.89 17.33 -2.53
CA ARG A 279 -26.53 18.66 -2.42
C ARG A 279 -26.64 19.43 -3.73
N ARG A 280 -25.90 19.03 -4.76
CA ARG A 280 -25.84 19.72 -6.06
C ARG A 280 -26.09 18.74 -7.20
N ASP A 281 -26.57 19.25 -8.33
CA ASP A 281 -26.77 18.48 -9.54
C ASP A 281 -25.40 18.24 -10.25
N PRO A 282 -24.97 16.97 -10.44
CA PRO A 282 -23.74 16.66 -11.16
C PRO A 282 -23.75 17.07 -12.64
N SER A 283 -24.92 17.29 -13.23
CA SER A 283 -25.05 17.68 -14.64
C SER A 283 -24.86 19.19 -14.85
N ASP A 284 -24.91 19.99 -13.79
CA ASP A 284 -24.64 21.42 -13.82
C ASP A 284 -23.13 21.68 -13.96
N PRO A 285 -22.67 22.34 -15.04
CA PRO A 285 -21.27 22.69 -15.22
C PRO A 285 -20.68 23.52 -14.07
N GLU A 286 -21.48 24.34 -13.37
CA GLU A 286 -21.02 25.13 -12.21
C GLU A 286 -20.68 24.24 -11.02
N THR A 287 -21.33 23.07 -10.87
CA THR A 287 -21.00 22.10 -9.82
C THR A 287 -19.61 21.52 -10.03
N ALA A 288 -19.27 21.13 -11.26
CA ALA A 288 -17.95 20.63 -11.60
C ALA A 288 -16.87 21.73 -11.46
N GLN A 289 -17.18 22.94 -11.93
CA GLN A 289 -16.32 24.12 -11.78
C GLN A 289 -16.01 24.40 -10.31
N PHE A 290 -17.01 24.39 -9.43
CA PHE A 290 -16.85 24.56 -7.99
C PHE A 290 -15.89 23.53 -7.37
N VAL A 291 -16.01 22.26 -7.75
CA VAL A 291 -15.11 21.20 -7.28
C VAL A 291 -13.69 21.46 -7.76
N LEU A 292 -13.51 21.77 -9.05
CA LEU A 292 -12.19 22.04 -9.64
C LEU A 292 -11.52 23.26 -9.00
N ASP A 293 -12.25 24.36 -8.81
CA ASP A 293 -11.73 25.55 -8.13
C ASP A 293 -11.34 25.27 -6.68
N THR A 294 -12.15 24.48 -5.96
CA THR A 294 -11.81 24.07 -4.58
C THR A 294 -10.55 23.22 -4.52
N LEU A 295 -10.25 22.46 -5.58
CA LEU A 295 -9.08 21.61 -5.67
C LEU A 295 -7.88 22.28 -6.37
N ASP A 296 -7.95 23.59 -6.62
CA ASP A 296 -6.95 24.34 -7.40
C ASP A 296 -6.63 23.71 -8.76
N TRP A 297 -7.63 23.07 -9.38
CA TRP A 297 -7.51 22.34 -10.64
C TRP A 297 -6.47 21.19 -10.60
N ASP A 298 -6.11 20.70 -9.41
CA ASP A 298 -5.23 19.56 -9.25
C ASP A 298 -5.97 18.25 -9.58
N THR A 299 -5.77 17.74 -10.80
CA THR A 299 -6.41 16.49 -11.24
C THR A 299 -5.97 15.27 -10.44
N VAL A 300 -4.74 15.26 -9.92
CA VAL A 300 -4.26 14.15 -9.10
C VAL A 300 -5.03 14.14 -7.79
N ALA A 301 -5.24 15.31 -7.19
CA ALA A 301 -6.10 15.44 -6.02
C ALA A 301 -7.55 15.02 -6.32
N LEU A 302 -8.12 15.41 -7.46
CA LEU A 302 -9.47 15.00 -7.86
C LEU A 302 -9.60 13.46 -7.96
N ASP A 303 -8.68 12.80 -8.67
CA ASP A 303 -8.73 11.35 -8.87
C ASP A 303 -8.55 10.60 -7.54
N VAL A 304 -7.61 11.03 -6.70
CA VAL A 304 -7.40 10.42 -5.37
C VAL A 304 -8.57 10.70 -4.44
N LEU A 305 -9.13 11.91 -4.46
CA LEU A 305 -10.28 12.27 -3.62
C LEU A 305 -11.54 11.48 -4.02
N ALA A 306 -11.73 11.21 -5.31
CA ALA A 306 -12.82 10.36 -5.79
C ALA A 306 -12.71 8.93 -5.24
N ALA A 307 -11.52 8.34 -5.33
CA ALA A 307 -11.28 7.01 -4.76
C ALA A 307 -11.39 6.98 -3.22
N LEU A 308 -10.88 8.02 -2.54
CA LEU A 308 -11.00 8.17 -1.09
C LEU A 308 -12.46 8.28 -0.65
N THR A 309 -13.27 9.06 -1.36
CA THR A 309 -14.70 9.26 -1.06
C THR A 309 -15.47 7.94 -1.14
N GLU A 310 -15.19 7.13 -2.15
CA GLU A 310 -15.77 5.79 -2.29
C GLU A 310 -15.33 4.88 -1.14
N ALA A 311 -14.03 4.79 -0.86
CA ALA A 311 -13.48 3.96 0.21
C ALA A 311 -14.05 4.33 1.59
N ASP A 312 -14.07 5.63 1.92
CA ASP A 312 -14.60 6.16 3.18
C ASP A 312 -16.10 5.89 3.32
N SER A 313 -16.87 6.09 2.24
CA SER A 313 -18.30 5.80 2.23
C SER A 313 -18.58 4.32 2.48
N ILE A 314 -17.82 3.41 1.88
CA ILE A 314 -17.97 1.96 2.11
C ILE A 314 -17.60 1.60 3.55
N ALA A 315 -16.50 2.16 4.06
CA ALA A 315 -16.00 1.90 5.40
C ALA A 315 -16.86 2.50 6.52
N THR A 316 -17.62 3.56 6.24
CA THR A 316 -18.55 4.17 7.20
C THR A 316 -19.65 3.17 7.58
N GLY A 317 -20.28 2.53 6.60
CA GLY A 317 -21.32 1.54 6.86
C GLY A 317 -22.02 1.02 5.60
N PRO A 318 -22.72 -0.12 5.71
CA PRO A 318 -23.22 -0.89 4.56
C PRO A 318 -24.27 -0.16 3.71
N THR A 319 -24.89 0.90 4.23
CA THR A 319 -25.94 1.67 3.55
C THR A 319 -25.47 3.02 3.03
N VAL A 320 -24.21 3.39 3.27
CA VAL A 320 -23.68 4.71 2.90
C VAL A 320 -23.28 4.73 1.43
N TRP A 321 -22.64 3.69 0.90
CA TRP A 321 -22.33 3.58 -0.53
C TRP A 321 -23.35 2.71 -1.29
N SER A 322 -24.41 3.34 -1.82
CA SER A 322 -25.43 2.66 -2.63
C SER A 322 -25.17 2.82 -4.13
N ALA A 323 -25.73 1.95 -4.97
CA ALA A 323 -25.60 2.04 -6.43
C ALA A 323 -26.03 3.42 -6.98
N GLY A 324 -27.07 4.03 -6.40
CA GLY A 324 -27.50 5.38 -6.75
C GLY A 324 -26.45 6.45 -6.41
N ARG A 325 -25.86 6.40 -5.21
CA ARG A 325 -24.78 7.34 -4.82
C ARG A 325 -23.52 7.14 -5.65
N ALA A 326 -23.14 5.91 -5.94
CA ALA A 326 -22.02 5.59 -6.82
C ALA A 326 -22.22 6.18 -8.22
N GLY A 327 -23.45 6.10 -8.77
CA GLY A 327 -23.80 6.70 -10.06
C GLY A 327 -23.67 8.23 -10.08
N VAL A 328 -24.21 8.90 -9.07
CA VAL A 328 -24.12 10.38 -8.92
C VAL A 328 -22.66 10.82 -8.73
N HIS A 329 -21.90 10.10 -7.91
CA HIS A 329 -20.47 10.37 -7.70
C HIS A 329 -19.67 10.20 -8.99
N THR A 330 -19.89 9.10 -9.71
CA THR A 330 -19.22 8.83 -11.00
C THR A 330 -19.56 9.91 -12.03
N ALA A 331 -20.82 10.35 -12.09
CA ALA A 331 -21.24 11.43 -12.98
C ALA A 331 -20.54 12.76 -12.64
N LEU A 332 -20.44 13.11 -11.35
CA LEU A 332 -19.74 14.32 -10.89
C LEU A 332 -18.26 14.30 -11.28
N VAL A 333 -17.57 13.19 -11.01
CA VAL A 333 -16.14 13.04 -11.35
C VAL A 333 -15.94 13.09 -12.87
N ALA A 334 -16.83 12.48 -13.65
CA ALA A 334 -16.80 12.54 -15.11
C ALA A 334 -17.00 13.98 -15.63
N ALA A 335 -17.94 14.73 -15.05
CA ALA A 335 -18.16 16.14 -15.39
C ALA A 335 -16.92 17.00 -15.10
N CYS A 336 -16.27 16.79 -13.95
CA CYS A 336 -15.01 17.46 -13.63
C CYS A 336 -13.91 17.13 -14.66
N ARG A 337 -13.73 15.84 -15.00
CA ARG A 337 -12.74 15.42 -16.00
C ARG A 337 -13.00 15.98 -17.39
N ALA A 338 -14.26 16.11 -17.79
CA ALA A 338 -14.64 16.69 -19.07
C ALA A 338 -14.19 18.17 -19.21
N GLN A 339 -14.20 18.93 -18.12
CA GLN A 339 -13.74 20.33 -18.12
C GLN A 339 -12.22 20.47 -18.14
N VAL A 340 -11.47 19.52 -17.58
CA VAL A 340 -10.00 19.55 -17.57
C VAL A 340 -9.40 19.04 -18.90
N GLY A 341 -10.14 18.20 -19.64
CA GLY A 341 -9.71 17.60 -20.91
C GLY A 341 -8.93 16.28 -20.75
N PRO A 342 -8.66 15.57 -21.86
CA PRO A 342 -7.98 14.27 -21.82
C PRO A 342 -6.53 14.42 -21.34
N ARG A 343 -6.14 13.58 -20.37
CA ARG A 343 -4.79 13.53 -19.82
C ARG A 343 -4.21 12.12 -20.03
N PRO A 344 -3.24 11.91 -20.93
CA PRO A 344 -2.18 10.96 -20.62
C PRO A 344 -1.38 11.52 -19.45
N ALA A 345 -0.91 10.67 -18.54
CA ALA A 345 0.06 11.09 -17.55
C ALA A 345 1.18 11.86 -18.28
N ALA A 346 1.36 13.15 -17.98
CA ALA A 346 2.42 13.96 -18.55
C ALA A 346 3.75 13.53 -17.92
N VAL A 347 4.13 12.28 -18.18
CA VAL A 347 5.43 11.74 -17.85
C VAL A 347 6.33 12.21 -18.96
N GLU A 348 7.21 13.15 -18.62
CA GLU A 348 8.21 13.63 -19.55
C GLU A 348 9.16 12.50 -19.92
N ALA A 349 9.59 12.48 -21.19
CA ALA A 349 10.54 11.50 -21.65
C ALA A 349 11.84 11.61 -20.83
N PRO A 350 12.37 10.50 -20.29
CA PRO A 350 13.51 10.54 -19.41
C PRO A 350 14.76 11.03 -20.15
N THR A 351 15.64 11.73 -19.44
CA THR A 351 16.90 12.28 -19.97
C THR A 351 18.10 11.54 -19.39
N VAL A 352 18.04 10.21 -19.36
CA VAL A 352 19.05 9.36 -18.71
C VAL A 352 20.44 9.59 -19.33
N ARG A 353 21.27 10.36 -18.63
CA ARG A 353 22.67 10.63 -19.00
C ARG A 353 23.57 9.51 -18.47
N ALA A 354 23.41 8.29 -18.99
CA ALA A 354 24.37 7.21 -18.71
C ALA A 354 25.61 7.41 -19.59
N SER A 355 26.74 7.79 -18.99
CA SER A 355 27.94 8.18 -19.72
C SER A 355 28.84 6.99 -20.02
N ARG A 356 28.81 6.52 -21.27
CA ARG A 356 30.02 5.98 -21.91
C ARG A 356 30.27 6.82 -23.16
N ARG A 357 31.23 7.76 -23.08
CA ARG A 357 31.55 8.63 -24.21
C ARG A 357 32.26 7.88 -25.35
N HIS A 358 32.98 6.79 -25.06
CA HIS A 358 33.74 6.00 -26.05
C HIS A 358 33.84 4.50 -25.71
N GLY A 359 33.95 3.66 -26.75
CA GLY A 359 34.15 2.20 -26.68
C GLY A 359 33.08 1.40 -27.45
N PRO A 360 33.33 0.12 -27.79
CA PRO A 360 32.31 -0.75 -28.37
C PRO A 360 31.14 -0.94 -27.39
N PRO A 361 29.92 -1.25 -27.88
CA PRO A 361 28.79 -1.55 -27.02
C PRO A 361 29.17 -2.68 -26.05
N ASP A 362 29.03 -2.42 -24.74
CA ASP A 362 29.31 -3.37 -23.67
C ASP A 362 28.28 -3.15 -22.57
N VAL A 363 28.07 -4.18 -21.75
CA VAL A 363 27.22 -4.08 -20.57
C VAL A 363 27.99 -3.39 -19.46
N VAL A 364 27.54 -2.22 -19.02
CA VAL A 364 28.10 -1.48 -17.89
C VAL A 364 27.08 -1.49 -16.76
N VAL A 365 27.53 -1.88 -15.57
CA VAL A 365 26.74 -1.85 -14.33
C VAL A 365 27.54 -1.07 -13.30
N ASP A 366 26.95 0.00 -12.78
CA ASP A 366 27.40 0.67 -11.56
C ASP A 366 26.31 0.45 -10.51
N LEU A 367 26.66 -0.23 -9.41
CA LEU A 367 25.77 -0.54 -8.30
C LEU A 367 26.30 0.17 -7.07
N ARG A 368 25.53 1.13 -6.54
CA ARG A 368 25.91 1.93 -5.37
C ARG A 368 24.82 1.86 -4.32
N ALA A 369 25.19 1.84 -3.05
CA ALA A 369 24.22 1.98 -1.97
C ALA A 369 23.51 3.34 -2.08
N ALA A 370 22.18 3.32 -2.09
CA ALA A 370 21.36 4.52 -2.13
C ALA A 370 20.97 4.92 -0.69
N GLY A 371 21.92 5.47 0.05
CA GLY A 371 21.69 5.86 1.45
C GLY A 371 21.89 4.70 2.45
N THR A 372 21.08 4.69 3.51
CA THR A 372 21.12 3.69 4.59
C THR A 372 20.01 2.66 4.38
N GLY A 373 20.34 1.45 3.91
CA GLY A 373 19.33 0.40 3.77
C GLY A 373 19.66 -0.64 2.70
N THR A 374 18.60 -1.28 2.22
CA THR A 374 18.61 -2.34 1.20
C THR A 374 18.49 -1.81 -0.23
N THR A 375 18.39 -0.49 -0.39
CA THR A 375 18.23 0.17 -1.68
C THR A 375 19.58 0.49 -2.34
N HIS A 376 19.63 0.31 -3.65
CA HIS A 376 20.80 0.51 -4.47
C HIS A 376 20.46 1.23 -5.77
N GLU A 377 21.32 2.15 -6.16
CA GLU A 377 21.26 2.78 -7.47
C GLU A 377 22.01 1.91 -8.48
N VAL A 378 21.32 1.53 -9.55
CA VAL A 378 21.84 0.77 -10.69
C VAL A 378 21.84 1.67 -11.91
N THR A 379 23.02 1.94 -12.47
CA THR A 379 23.14 2.50 -13.82
C THR A 379 23.52 1.38 -14.79
N LEU A 380 22.69 1.17 -15.80
CA LEU A 380 22.86 0.13 -16.81
C LEU A 380 22.97 0.74 -18.21
N VAL A 381 24.01 0.37 -18.94
CA VAL A 381 24.14 0.62 -20.38
C VAL A 381 24.35 -0.71 -21.08
N ALA A 382 23.58 -1.01 -22.12
CA ALA A 382 23.69 -2.26 -22.86
C ALA A 382 23.40 -2.09 -24.36
N PRO A 383 23.98 -2.92 -25.24
CA PRO A 383 23.55 -2.99 -26.63
C PRO A 383 22.09 -3.44 -26.75
N GLY A 384 21.48 -3.12 -27.89
CA GLY A 384 20.12 -3.55 -28.22
C GLY A 384 19.03 -2.60 -27.71
N ALA A 385 17.78 -2.91 -28.10
CA ALA A 385 16.57 -2.17 -27.72
C ALA A 385 15.76 -2.97 -26.70
N GLY A 386 14.46 -3.14 -26.89
CA GLY A 386 13.57 -3.74 -25.89
C GLY A 386 13.92 -5.17 -25.43
N ARG A 387 14.56 -6.01 -26.28
CA ARG A 387 14.99 -7.35 -25.87
C ARG A 387 15.98 -7.31 -24.69
N SER A 388 16.91 -6.36 -24.70
CA SER A 388 17.89 -6.19 -23.63
C SER A 388 17.21 -5.73 -22.33
N LEU A 389 16.13 -4.95 -22.43
CA LEU A 389 15.32 -4.55 -21.29
C LEU A 389 14.62 -5.75 -20.64
N ALA A 390 13.97 -6.60 -21.43
CA ALA A 390 13.30 -7.79 -20.93
C ALA A 390 14.27 -8.70 -20.16
N VAL A 391 15.43 -8.99 -20.78
CA VAL A 391 16.47 -9.82 -20.17
C VAL A 391 17.05 -9.17 -18.91
N ALA A 392 17.29 -7.85 -18.93
CA ALA A 392 17.81 -7.16 -17.76
C ALA A 392 16.84 -7.26 -16.57
N ALA A 393 15.54 -7.07 -16.82
CA ALA A 393 14.50 -7.25 -15.82
C ALA A 393 14.46 -8.68 -15.25
N GLU A 394 14.59 -9.71 -16.11
CA GLU A 394 14.66 -11.11 -15.67
C GLU A 394 15.88 -11.39 -14.78
N VAL A 395 17.05 -10.86 -15.14
CA VAL A 395 18.28 -11.05 -14.37
C VAL A 395 18.19 -10.35 -13.01
N LEU A 396 17.67 -9.12 -12.96
CA LEU A 396 17.44 -8.41 -11.70
C LEU A 396 16.48 -9.20 -10.79
N ALA A 397 15.34 -9.65 -11.33
CA ALA A 397 14.38 -10.45 -10.57
C ALA A 397 14.97 -11.79 -10.09
N ALA A 398 15.80 -12.46 -10.91
CA ALA A 398 16.48 -13.70 -10.53
C ALA A 398 17.48 -13.50 -9.38
N HIS A 399 18.07 -12.31 -9.27
CA HIS A 399 18.92 -11.89 -8.15
C HIS A 399 18.14 -11.29 -6.97
N ARG A 400 16.79 -11.28 -7.03
CA ARG A 400 15.89 -10.68 -6.03
C ARG A 400 16.11 -9.18 -5.83
N LEU A 401 16.51 -8.49 -6.90
CA LEU A 401 16.55 -7.04 -6.98
C LEU A 401 15.21 -6.53 -7.52
N GLU A 402 14.41 -5.94 -6.65
CA GLU A 402 13.10 -5.38 -7.01
C GLU A 402 13.27 -3.95 -7.49
N ILE A 403 12.67 -3.61 -8.63
CA ILE A 403 12.76 -2.26 -9.19
C ILE A 403 11.75 -1.37 -8.45
N VAL A 404 12.27 -0.44 -7.65
CA VAL A 404 11.46 0.56 -6.94
C VAL A 404 11.16 1.73 -7.87
N ASP A 405 12.18 2.15 -8.61
CA ASP A 405 12.13 3.31 -9.47
C ASP A 405 13.01 3.05 -10.69
N ALA A 406 12.57 3.41 -11.89
CA ALA A 406 13.46 3.40 -13.05
C ALA A 406 13.10 4.45 -14.09
N GLU A 407 14.14 4.99 -14.71
CA GLU A 407 14.08 5.77 -15.93
C GLU A 407 14.92 5.05 -16.97
N ILE A 408 14.29 4.64 -18.08
CA ILE A 408 14.91 3.82 -19.11
C ILE A 408 14.69 4.50 -20.46
N ASP A 409 15.78 4.78 -21.18
CA ASP A 409 15.76 5.34 -22.52
C ASP A 409 16.31 4.32 -23.53
N LEU A 410 15.52 4.01 -24.54
CA LEU A 410 15.80 3.06 -25.62
C LEU A 410 15.87 3.77 -26.99
N ARG A 411 15.76 5.11 -27.04
CA ARG A 411 15.76 5.88 -28.28
C ARG A 411 17.15 5.88 -28.94
N PRO A 412 17.21 5.79 -30.28
CA PRO A 412 18.46 5.93 -31.01
C PRO A 412 19.00 7.38 -31.00
N PRO A 413 20.30 7.61 -31.29
CA PRO A 413 21.34 6.60 -31.51
C PRO A 413 21.89 6.08 -30.17
N GLY A 414 21.85 4.76 -29.98
CA GLY A 414 22.30 4.13 -28.73
C GLY A 414 21.46 2.91 -28.38
N GLY A 415 22.05 1.97 -27.65
CA GLY A 415 21.29 0.87 -27.03
C GLY A 415 20.56 1.33 -25.76
N MET A 416 20.19 0.40 -24.91
CA MET A 416 19.51 0.68 -23.65
C MET A 416 20.38 1.48 -22.67
N ARG A 417 19.80 2.55 -22.12
CA ARG A 417 20.34 3.32 -20.99
C ARG A 417 19.29 3.34 -19.88
N ALA A 418 19.63 2.85 -18.70
CA ALA A 418 18.72 2.82 -17.57
C ALA A 418 19.39 3.37 -16.31
N ARG A 419 18.64 4.17 -15.56
CA ARG A 419 18.94 4.54 -14.18
C ARG A 419 17.81 3.98 -13.32
N MET A 420 18.15 3.14 -12.35
CA MET A 420 17.17 2.40 -11.57
C MET A 420 17.54 2.49 -10.09
N THR A 421 16.53 2.64 -9.24
CA THR A 421 16.64 2.33 -7.82
C THR A 421 16.07 0.94 -7.63
N VAL A 422 16.89 0.02 -7.14
CA VAL A 422 16.49 -1.35 -6.82
C VAL A 422 16.58 -1.58 -5.33
N SER A 423 15.73 -2.45 -4.79
CA SER A 423 15.79 -2.88 -3.39
C SER A 423 16.10 -4.37 -3.29
N THR A 424 16.93 -4.73 -2.33
CA THR A 424 17.15 -6.11 -1.89
C THR A 424 16.17 -6.45 -0.79
N ARG A 425 15.29 -7.43 -0.98
CA ARG A 425 14.31 -7.76 0.08
C ARG A 425 14.98 -8.34 1.34
N PHE A 426 16.08 -9.09 1.18
CA PHE A 426 16.88 -9.58 2.31
C PHE A 426 18.26 -10.04 1.86
N GLY A 427 19.23 -9.91 2.76
CA GLY A 427 20.63 -10.24 2.50
C GLY A 427 21.34 -9.21 1.63
N ASP A 428 22.63 -9.41 1.43
CA ASP A 428 23.46 -8.49 0.66
C ASP A 428 23.09 -8.49 -0.83
N PRO A 429 23.21 -7.34 -1.51
CA PRO A 429 23.07 -7.30 -2.96
C PRO A 429 24.10 -8.18 -3.64
N VAL A 430 23.74 -8.69 -4.81
CA VAL A 430 24.70 -9.35 -5.70
C VAL A 430 25.85 -8.41 -6.05
N ASP A 431 27.07 -8.93 -6.07
CA ASP A 431 28.25 -8.17 -6.48
C ASP A 431 28.07 -7.62 -7.91
N ALA A 432 28.41 -6.35 -8.10
CA ALA A 432 28.23 -5.64 -9.37
C ALA A 432 28.91 -6.35 -10.56
N ARG A 433 30.05 -7.02 -10.34
CA ARG A 433 30.78 -7.78 -11.38
C ARG A 433 30.02 -9.04 -11.77
N VAL A 434 29.44 -9.74 -10.78
CA VAL A 434 28.61 -10.92 -11.02
C VAL A 434 27.35 -10.52 -11.78
N LEU A 435 26.67 -9.47 -11.33
CA LEU A 435 25.48 -8.93 -12.01
C LEU A 435 25.80 -8.52 -13.46
N ARG A 436 26.92 -7.82 -13.68
CA ARG A 436 27.39 -7.46 -15.03
C ARG A 436 27.66 -8.68 -15.90
N GLN A 437 28.32 -9.70 -15.36
CA GLN A 437 28.63 -10.93 -16.10
C GLN A 437 27.36 -11.70 -16.47
N ASP A 438 26.40 -11.79 -15.55
CA ASP A 438 25.11 -12.42 -15.78
C ASP A 438 24.28 -11.68 -16.83
N LEU A 439 24.19 -10.35 -16.72
CA LEU A 439 23.53 -9.51 -17.71
C LEU A 439 24.15 -9.66 -19.10
N ARG A 440 25.49 -9.64 -19.20
CA ARG A 440 26.18 -9.83 -20.48
C ARG A 440 25.88 -11.20 -21.09
N ARG A 441 26.02 -12.27 -20.31
CA ARG A 441 25.71 -13.63 -20.78
C ARG A 441 24.25 -13.76 -21.21
N ALA A 442 23.33 -13.19 -20.43
CA ALA A 442 21.91 -13.28 -20.71
C ALA A 442 21.51 -12.46 -21.94
N ILE A 443 22.11 -11.30 -22.17
CA ILE A 443 21.86 -10.47 -23.36
C ILE A 443 22.40 -11.15 -24.62
N ASP A 444 23.57 -11.79 -24.54
CA ASP A 444 24.20 -12.45 -25.69
C ASP A 444 23.52 -13.80 -26.05
N ALA A 445 23.09 -14.58 -25.04
CA ALA A 445 22.67 -15.97 -25.24
C ALA A 445 21.31 -16.35 -24.60
N GLY A 446 20.61 -15.40 -23.98
CA GLY A 446 19.39 -15.64 -23.21
C GLY A 446 19.65 -16.09 -21.76
N LEU A 447 18.58 -16.10 -20.94
CA LEU A 447 18.69 -16.35 -19.49
C LEU A 447 19.28 -17.75 -19.18
N PRO A 448 20.40 -17.84 -18.43
CA PRO A 448 20.97 -19.10 -17.97
C PRO A 448 19.99 -19.94 -17.15
N GLY A 449 20.11 -21.28 -17.21
CA GLY A 449 19.22 -22.20 -16.48
C GLY A 449 19.19 -22.00 -14.96
N SER A 450 20.32 -21.62 -14.37
CA SER A 450 20.42 -21.29 -12.94
C SER A 450 19.59 -20.06 -12.55
N LEU A 451 19.65 -19.00 -13.36
CA LEU A 451 18.87 -17.78 -13.15
C LEU A 451 17.39 -18.01 -13.44
N ARG A 452 17.05 -18.81 -14.46
CA ARG A 452 15.66 -19.22 -14.72
C ARG A 452 15.06 -19.97 -13.52
N ALA A 453 15.82 -20.88 -12.93
CA ALA A 453 15.40 -21.59 -11.72
C ALA A 453 15.28 -20.66 -10.50
N ALA A 454 16.13 -19.63 -10.39
CA ALA A 454 16.04 -18.63 -9.33
C ALA A 454 14.80 -17.75 -9.48
N LEU A 455 14.52 -17.27 -10.69
CA LEU A 455 13.32 -16.50 -11.01
C LEU A 455 12.05 -17.31 -10.69
N ALA A 456 11.98 -18.57 -11.15
CA ALA A 456 10.84 -19.44 -10.88
C ALA A 456 10.62 -19.70 -9.38
N ARG A 457 11.68 -19.76 -8.57
CA ARG A 457 11.55 -19.87 -7.10
C ARG A 457 10.99 -18.59 -6.47
N GLY A 458 11.37 -17.42 -7.00
CA GLY A 458 10.83 -16.14 -6.56
C GLY A 458 9.34 -16.00 -6.90
N GLU A 459 8.96 -16.40 -8.12
CA GLU A 459 7.57 -16.41 -8.59
C GLU A 459 6.68 -17.41 -7.82
N ALA A 460 7.27 -18.50 -7.33
CA ALA A 460 6.55 -19.52 -6.55
C ALA A 460 6.28 -19.11 -5.09
N VAL A 461 6.75 -17.95 -4.64
CA VAL A 461 6.44 -17.42 -3.30
C VAL A 461 4.93 -17.10 -3.26
N PRO A 462 4.14 -17.76 -2.39
CA PRO A 462 2.72 -17.47 -2.27
C PRO A 462 2.52 -16.04 -1.81
N ILE A 463 1.97 -15.22 -2.71
CA ILE A 463 1.42 -13.90 -2.44
C ILE A 463 -0.11 -14.05 -2.52
N GLY A 464 -0.85 -13.30 -1.71
CA GLY A 464 -2.31 -13.32 -1.74
C GLY A 464 -2.89 -13.04 -3.15
N PRO A 465 -4.19 -13.32 -3.35
CA PRO A 465 -4.87 -12.89 -4.58
C PRO A 465 -4.77 -11.37 -4.73
N PRO A 466 -4.72 -10.85 -5.96
CA PRO A 466 -4.56 -9.42 -6.18
C PRO A 466 -5.74 -8.68 -5.55
N ARG A 467 -5.46 -7.57 -4.84
CA ARG A 467 -6.46 -6.80 -4.10
C ARG A 467 -7.18 -5.77 -4.95
N ALA A 468 -6.47 -5.21 -5.91
CA ALA A 468 -6.99 -4.22 -6.85
C ALA A 468 -7.08 -4.81 -8.26
N ARG A 469 -8.06 -4.35 -9.03
CA ARG A 469 -8.18 -4.72 -10.44
C ARG A 469 -7.10 -4.00 -11.23
N SER A 470 -6.22 -4.74 -11.89
CA SER A 470 -5.23 -4.15 -12.80
C SER A 470 -5.88 -3.26 -13.86
N SER A 471 -5.25 -2.15 -14.22
CA SER A 471 -5.72 -1.22 -15.24
C SER A 471 -4.63 -0.90 -16.24
N VAL A 472 -5.00 -0.75 -17.52
CA VAL A 472 -4.11 -0.32 -18.59
C VAL A 472 -4.76 0.87 -19.28
N LEU A 473 -4.10 2.01 -19.22
CA LEU A 473 -4.54 3.25 -19.86
C LEU A 473 -3.69 3.49 -21.09
N VAL A 474 -4.32 3.86 -22.20
CA VAL A 474 -3.61 4.19 -23.45
C VAL A 474 -4.03 5.57 -23.93
N GLY A 475 -3.03 6.40 -24.21
CA GLY A 475 -3.21 7.70 -24.82
C GLY A 475 -2.33 7.87 -26.05
N HIS A 476 -2.62 8.89 -26.84
CA HIS A 476 -1.70 9.33 -27.89
C HIS A 476 -0.51 10.06 -27.28
N ARG A 477 0.64 9.90 -27.92
CA ARG A 477 1.84 10.65 -27.58
C ARG A 477 1.76 12.06 -28.13
N SER A 478 2.21 13.03 -27.33
CA SER A 478 2.34 14.42 -27.77
C SER A 478 3.71 14.71 -28.41
N ASP A 479 4.71 13.87 -28.13
CA ASP A 479 6.12 14.08 -28.51
C ASP A 479 6.51 13.41 -29.82
N ALA A 480 5.81 12.36 -30.25
CA ALA A 480 6.10 11.58 -31.45
C ALA A 480 4.89 10.74 -31.89
N ASP A 481 4.97 10.14 -33.09
CA ASP A 481 4.00 9.13 -33.54
C ASP A 481 4.07 7.87 -32.67
N GLY A 482 2.93 7.49 -32.09
CA GLY A 482 2.80 6.29 -31.27
C GLY A 482 1.80 6.45 -30.13
N VAL A 483 1.91 5.57 -29.13
CA VAL A 483 1.02 5.55 -27.97
C VAL A 483 1.79 5.57 -26.66
N MET A 484 1.20 6.23 -25.67
CA MET A 484 1.61 6.15 -24.26
C MET A 484 0.75 5.10 -23.61
N MET A 485 1.37 4.09 -22.99
CA MET A 485 0.66 3.04 -22.26
C MET A 485 1.09 3.07 -20.81
N GLU A 486 0.12 3.31 -19.93
CA GLU A 486 0.31 3.28 -18.48
C GLU A 486 -0.30 2.00 -17.94
N VAL A 487 0.50 1.21 -17.23
CA VAL A 487 0.12 -0.06 -16.63
C VAL A 487 0.11 0.12 -15.12
N ARG A 488 -1.06 -0.12 -14.51
CA ARG A 488 -1.22 -0.13 -13.06
C ARG A 488 -1.64 -1.51 -12.58
N ALA A 489 -0.85 -2.12 -11.72
CA ALA A 489 -1.12 -3.47 -11.21
C ALA A 489 -0.52 -3.66 -9.82
N GLU A 490 -0.85 -4.77 -9.18
CA GLU A 490 -0.15 -5.22 -7.98
C GLU A 490 1.18 -5.87 -8.37
N ASP A 491 2.27 -5.46 -7.71
CA ASP A 491 3.62 -5.93 -8.02
C ASP A 491 3.80 -7.41 -7.70
N ARG A 492 4.53 -8.10 -8.58
CA ARG A 492 4.90 -9.49 -8.43
C ARG A 492 6.29 -9.73 -9.00
N PRO A 493 7.08 -10.66 -8.40
CA PRO A 493 8.35 -11.06 -8.97
C PRO A 493 8.22 -11.38 -10.47
N GLY A 494 9.04 -10.71 -11.29
CA GLY A 494 9.05 -10.91 -12.75
C GLY A 494 7.95 -10.20 -13.55
N LEU A 495 7.02 -9.47 -12.91
CA LEU A 495 5.91 -8.79 -13.60
C LEU A 495 6.40 -7.85 -14.70
N PHE A 496 7.35 -6.97 -14.38
CA PHE A 496 7.91 -6.01 -15.34
C PHE A 496 8.52 -6.70 -16.58
N ALA A 497 9.29 -7.77 -16.37
CA ALA A 497 9.88 -8.54 -17.47
C ALA A 497 8.81 -9.18 -18.38
N ARG A 498 7.71 -9.67 -17.80
CA ARG A 498 6.57 -10.23 -18.53
C ARG A 498 5.85 -9.16 -19.35
N ILE A 499 5.61 -7.98 -18.78
CA ILE A 499 5.00 -6.84 -19.48
C ILE A 499 5.85 -6.43 -20.69
N VAL A 500 7.15 -6.20 -20.48
CA VAL A 500 8.08 -5.84 -21.56
C VAL A 500 8.06 -6.90 -22.66
N SER A 501 8.13 -8.18 -22.30
CA SER A 501 8.11 -9.28 -23.27
C SER A 501 6.82 -9.32 -24.09
N ALA A 502 5.68 -9.06 -23.46
CA ALA A 502 4.38 -9.02 -24.11
C ALA A 502 4.27 -7.89 -25.13
N ILE A 503 4.74 -6.69 -24.77
CA ILE A 503 4.78 -5.53 -25.67
C ILE A 503 5.62 -5.85 -26.90
N LEU A 504 6.80 -6.47 -26.72
CA LEU A 504 7.68 -6.79 -27.83
C LEU A 504 7.11 -7.86 -28.77
N GLN A 505 6.28 -8.78 -28.26
CA GLN A 505 5.61 -9.80 -29.07
C GLN A 505 4.57 -9.21 -30.02
N THR A 506 4.03 -8.02 -29.75
CA THR A 506 3.10 -7.33 -30.67
C THR A 506 3.80 -6.66 -31.85
N GLY A 507 5.14 -6.61 -31.83
CA GLY A 507 5.93 -5.83 -32.78
C GLY A 507 6.00 -4.34 -32.46
N ALA A 508 5.47 -3.91 -31.30
CA ALA A 508 5.70 -2.56 -30.79
C ALA A 508 7.18 -2.37 -30.44
N ARG A 509 7.70 -1.17 -30.70
CA ARG A 509 8.98 -0.72 -30.16
C ARG A 509 8.73 0.08 -28.90
N ILE A 510 9.57 -0.14 -27.89
CA ILE A 510 9.58 0.66 -26.67
C ILE A 510 10.65 1.74 -26.84
N ASP A 511 10.25 3.00 -26.81
CA ASP A 511 11.15 4.13 -26.94
C ASP A 511 11.76 4.52 -25.59
N TRP A 512 10.94 4.53 -24.53
CA TRP A 512 11.39 4.74 -23.17
C TRP A 512 10.36 4.18 -22.17
N VAL A 513 10.80 3.97 -20.93
CA VAL A 513 9.97 3.49 -19.83
C VAL A 513 10.28 4.28 -18.57
N VAL A 514 9.24 4.62 -17.81
CA VAL A 514 9.35 5.07 -16.42
C VAL A 514 8.63 4.07 -15.54
N VAL A 515 9.33 3.52 -14.54
CA VAL A 515 8.82 2.54 -13.58
C VAL A 515 8.71 3.21 -12.23
N ARG A 516 7.55 3.10 -11.58
CA ARG A 516 7.32 3.59 -10.23
C ARG A 516 6.59 2.52 -9.42
N THR A 517 7.26 1.92 -8.45
CA THR A 517 6.65 0.98 -7.50
C THR A 517 6.41 1.69 -6.17
N ARG A 518 5.14 1.74 -5.73
CA ARG A 518 4.75 2.37 -4.46
C ARG A 518 4.00 1.37 -3.59
N GLY A 519 4.64 0.91 -2.51
CA GLY A 519 4.12 -0.17 -1.68
C GLY A 519 3.96 -1.45 -2.51
N ALA A 520 2.74 -1.97 -2.60
CA ALA A 520 2.44 -3.16 -3.43
C ALA A 520 1.97 -2.83 -4.85
N ALA A 521 1.83 -1.55 -5.24
CA ALA A 521 1.32 -1.15 -6.55
C ALA A 521 2.44 -0.70 -7.47
N VAL A 522 2.39 -1.11 -8.75
CA VAL A 522 3.25 -0.60 -9.82
C VAL A 522 2.47 0.39 -10.69
N GLU A 523 3.13 1.45 -11.12
CA GLU A 523 2.68 2.42 -12.11
C GLU A 523 3.80 2.57 -13.16
N ASP A 524 3.69 1.78 -14.23
CA ASP A 524 4.70 1.74 -15.28
C ASP A 524 4.19 2.45 -16.53
N VAL A 525 4.94 3.43 -17.02
CA VAL A 525 4.60 4.20 -18.22
C VAL A 525 5.55 3.87 -19.34
N PHE A 526 5.00 3.35 -20.43
CA PHE A 526 5.71 2.94 -21.64
C PHE A 526 5.37 3.89 -22.80
N ALA A 527 6.39 4.49 -23.40
CA ALA A 527 6.24 5.16 -24.68
C ALA A 527 6.54 4.19 -25.81
N LEU A 528 5.52 3.93 -26.63
CA LEU A 528 5.57 2.95 -27.70
C LEU A 528 5.58 3.63 -29.07
N SER A 529 6.27 3.02 -30.04
CA SER A 529 6.29 3.43 -31.44
C SER A 529 6.29 2.23 -32.40
N GLY A 530 6.02 2.48 -33.68
CA GLY A 530 6.02 1.46 -34.73
C GLY A 530 4.67 0.74 -34.90
N PRO A 531 4.61 -0.29 -35.78
CA PRO A 531 3.36 -0.88 -36.24
C PRO A 531 2.54 -1.58 -35.15
N GLY A 532 3.19 -2.08 -34.08
CA GLY A 532 2.52 -2.65 -32.91
C GLY A 532 2.12 -1.62 -31.84
N ALA A 533 2.44 -0.33 -32.00
CA ALA A 533 2.06 0.73 -31.06
C ALA A 533 0.61 1.17 -31.28
N VAL A 534 -0.31 0.21 -31.13
CA VAL A 534 -1.75 0.35 -31.34
C VAL A 534 -2.51 0.05 -30.05
N LEU A 535 -3.75 0.52 -29.96
CA LEU A 535 -4.63 0.34 -28.79
C LEU A 535 -4.80 -1.15 -28.41
N SER A 536 -4.75 -2.08 -29.38
CA SER A 536 -4.90 -3.52 -29.11
C SER A 536 -3.73 -4.14 -28.33
N THR A 537 -2.55 -3.50 -28.29
CA THR A 537 -1.42 -3.94 -27.47
C THR A 537 -1.76 -3.91 -25.98
N ALA A 538 -2.63 -2.98 -25.55
CA ALA A 538 -3.09 -2.94 -24.16
C ALA A 538 -3.90 -4.17 -23.75
N GLY A 539 -4.74 -4.72 -24.64
CA GLY A 539 -5.52 -5.92 -24.33
C GLY A 539 -4.65 -7.16 -24.07
N GLN A 540 -3.52 -7.29 -24.79
CA GLN A 540 -2.56 -8.36 -24.55
C GLN A 540 -1.83 -8.17 -23.22
N VAL A 541 -1.41 -6.94 -22.90
CA VAL A 541 -0.79 -6.64 -21.61
C VAL A 541 -1.78 -6.89 -20.47
N GLU A 542 -3.01 -6.40 -20.58
CA GLU A 542 -4.07 -6.58 -19.58
C GLU A 542 -4.34 -8.07 -19.30
N SER A 543 -4.33 -8.92 -20.34
CA SER A 543 -4.52 -10.38 -20.19
C SER A 543 -3.44 -11.09 -19.36
N LEU A 544 -2.26 -10.48 -19.20
CA LEU A 544 -1.14 -11.03 -18.44
C LEU A 544 -1.13 -10.56 -16.98
N LEU A 545 -1.83 -9.47 -16.70
CA LEU A 545 -1.92 -8.90 -15.37
C LEU A 545 -2.78 -9.81 -14.49
N PRO A 546 -2.50 -9.87 -13.17
CA PRO A 546 -3.33 -10.62 -12.25
C PRO A 546 -4.79 -10.17 -12.37
N GLY A 547 -5.67 -11.09 -12.75
CA GLY A 547 -7.11 -10.84 -12.78
C GLY A 547 -7.63 -10.73 -11.35
N HIS A 548 -8.44 -9.71 -11.09
CA HIS A 548 -9.31 -9.67 -9.92
C HIS A 548 -10.71 -10.07 -10.40
N GLU A 549 -11.16 -11.28 -10.08
CA GLU A 549 -12.61 -11.47 -9.96
C GLU A 549 -13.02 -10.64 -8.75
N PRO A 550 -13.92 -9.66 -8.88
CA PRO A 550 -14.40 -8.93 -7.72
C PRO A 550 -14.95 -9.97 -6.76
N ALA A 551 -14.30 -10.10 -5.60
CA ALA A 551 -14.93 -10.76 -4.48
C ALA A 551 -16.28 -10.05 -4.34
N THR A 552 -17.37 -10.79 -4.53
CA THR A 552 -18.70 -10.28 -4.16
C THR A 552 -18.51 -9.68 -2.78
N PRO A 553 -18.87 -8.41 -2.53
CA PRO A 553 -18.68 -7.82 -1.23
C PRO A 553 -19.29 -8.82 -0.26
N VAL A 554 -18.44 -9.46 0.54
CA VAL A 554 -18.91 -10.20 1.69
C VAL A 554 -19.38 -9.07 2.57
N VAL A 555 -20.64 -8.68 2.36
CA VAL A 555 -21.46 -8.14 3.42
C VAL A 555 -21.41 -9.26 4.43
N ALA A 556 -20.38 -9.23 5.29
CA ALA A 556 -20.39 -9.99 6.51
C ALA A 556 -21.70 -9.55 7.14
N ARG A 557 -22.69 -10.44 7.08
CA ARG A 557 -23.88 -10.29 7.89
C ARG A 557 -23.31 -10.08 9.29
N ALA A 558 -23.53 -8.88 9.82
CA ALA A 558 -23.43 -8.63 11.24
C ALA A 558 -24.58 -9.38 11.93
N ASP A 559 -24.57 -10.71 11.78
CA ASP A 559 -25.44 -11.65 12.46
C ASP A 559 -24.51 -12.66 13.13
N THR A 560 -23.85 -12.20 14.20
CA THR A 560 -23.59 -12.91 15.47
C THR A 560 -22.45 -12.23 16.23
N LEU A 561 -22.84 -11.31 17.11
CA LEU A 561 -22.46 -11.32 18.53
C LEU A 561 -23.52 -10.56 19.33
#